data_AF-A0A4Y3VHE5-F1
#
_entry.id   AF-A0A4Y3VHE5-F1
#
_cell.length_a   1.000
_cell.length_b   1.000
_cell.length_c   1.000
_cell.angle_alpha   90.00
_cell.angle_beta   90.00
_cell.angle_gamma   90.00
#
_symmetry.space_group_name_H-M   'P 1'
#
loop_
_entity.id
_entity.type
_entity.pdbx_description
1 polymer ?
#
loop_
_entity_poly.entity_id
_entity_poly.type
_entity_poly.pdbx_seq_one_letter_code
_entity_poly.pdbx_strand_id
1 'polypeptide(L)'
;MWSYRFDYAAPASPFGATHCIELPFLFGTDADWTTAPMLAGADPHDIDTLGRALRTAWLSFIRTGTPSTDTPWPPFTAAAPAVHHWHP
;
A
#
# COMPACT_ATOMS: atom_id res chain seq x y z
N MET A 1 11.40 -6.97 -12.89
CA MET A 1 10.21 -7.22 -12.02
C MET A 1 9.93 -5.97 -11.22
N TRP A 2 8.77 -5.82 -10.61
CA TRP A 2 8.49 -4.71 -9.69
C TRP A 2 8.32 -5.31 -8.29
N SER A 3 8.95 -4.70 -7.29
CA SER A 3 8.90 -5.16 -5.90
C SER A 3 8.56 -3.99 -4.99
N TYR A 4 7.67 -4.21 -4.01
CA TYR A 4 7.34 -3.23 -2.99
C TYR A 4 7.24 -3.87 -1.60
N ARG A 5 7.34 -3.01 -0.58
CA ARG A 5 7.08 -3.32 0.82
C ARG A 5 6.04 -2.33 1.36
N PHE A 6 5.06 -2.85 2.08
CA PHE A 6 3.98 -2.06 2.66
C PHE A 6 4.14 -2.01 4.17
N ASP A 7 4.43 -0.84 4.71
CA ASP A 7 4.88 -0.67 6.10
C ASP A 7 3.82 -0.02 7.01
N TYR A 8 2.58 0.14 6.53
CA TYR A 8 1.52 0.77 7.31
C TYR A 8 1.22 -0.01 8.60
N ALA A 9 1.22 0.71 9.72
CA ALA A 9 0.86 0.20 11.03
C ALA A 9 -0.09 1.19 11.71
N ALA A 10 -1.33 0.77 11.98
CA ALA A 10 -2.30 1.63 12.63
C ALA A 10 -1.88 1.92 14.09
N PRO A 11 -2.00 3.17 14.59
CA PRO A 11 -1.45 3.59 15.88
C PRO A 11 -1.89 2.78 17.10
N ALA A 12 -3.13 2.28 17.11
CA ALA A 12 -3.68 1.49 18.22
C ALA A 12 -3.77 -0.01 17.93
N SER A 13 -3.26 -0.47 16.79
CA SER A 13 -3.22 -1.88 16.41
C SER A 13 -1.93 -2.55 16.89
N PRO A 14 -2.00 -3.68 17.62
CA PRO A 14 -0.81 -4.40 18.05
C PRO A 14 -0.16 -5.23 16.92
N PHE A 15 -0.77 -5.28 15.74
CA PHE A 15 -0.38 -6.22 14.67
C PHE A 15 0.69 -5.66 13.72
N GLY A 16 0.95 -4.34 13.74
CA GLY A 16 1.82 -3.68 12.77
C GLY A 16 1.33 -3.85 11.32
N ALA A 17 2.27 -3.89 10.38
CA ALA A 17 2.03 -4.21 8.97
C ALA A 17 1.77 -5.71 8.77
N THR A 18 0.61 -6.16 9.26
CA THR A 18 0.23 -7.58 9.28
C THR A 18 -0.14 -8.12 7.89
N HIS A 19 -0.31 -9.44 7.79
CA HIS A 19 -0.75 -10.06 6.54
C HIS A 19 -2.09 -9.47 6.08
N CYS A 20 -2.21 -9.19 4.77
CA CYS A 20 -3.37 -8.55 4.13
C CYS A 20 -3.61 -7.07 4.51
N ILE A 21 -2.68 -6.40 5.18
CA ILE A 21 -2.85 -4.99 5.58
C ILE A 21 -3.07 -4.05 4.40
N GLU A 22 -2.64 -4.40 3.19
CA GLU A 22 -2.81 -3.60 1.98
C GLU A 22 -4.22 -3.69 1.37
N LEU A 23 -5.03 -4.70 1.74
CA LEU A 23 -6.35 -4.93 1.16
C LEU A 23 -7.34 -3.76 1.38
N PRO A 24 -7.44 -3.15 2.58
CA PRO A 24 -8.27 -1.96 2.79
C PRO A 24 -7.89 -0.76 1.93
N PHE A 25 -6.61 -0.68 1.53
CA PHE A 25 -6.10 0.38 0.68
C PHE A 25 -6.39 0.14 -0.81
N LEU A 26 -6.68 -1.11 -1.19
CA LEU A 26 -6.98 -1.52 -2.56
C LEU A 26 -8.49 -1.64 -2.84
N PHE A 27 -9.26 -2.12 -1.88
CA PHE A 27 -10.61 -2.64 -2.12
C PHE A 27 -11.66 -2.05 -1.18
N GLY A 28 -12.87 -1.91 -1.70
CA GLY A 28 -14.03 -1.47 -0.94
C GLY A 28 -13.98 0.01 -0.56
N THR A 29 -14.73 0.33 0.47
CA THR A 29 -14.85 1.64 1.12
C THR A 29 -14.44 1.52 2.58
N ASP A 30 -14.20 2.63 3.26
CA ASP A 30 -13.86 2.64 4.69
C ASP A 30 -14.88 1.88 5.54
N ALA A 31 -16.16 1.92 5.14
CA ALA A 31 -17.26 1.22 5.79
C ALA A 31 -17.10 -0.31 5.79
N ASP A 32 -16.45 -0.89 4.76
CA ASP A 32 -16.25 -2.34 4.64
C ASP A 32 -15.19 -2.86 5.63
N TRP A 33 -14.34 -1.97 6.15
CA TRP A 33 -13.18 -2.32 6.98
C TRP A 33 -13.26 -1.77 8.41
N THR A 34 -14.37 -1.14 8.82
CA THR A 34 -14.50 -0.51 10.15
C THR A 34 -14.31 -1.48 11.32
N THR A 35 -14.54 -2.77 11.10
CA THR A 35 -14.38 -3.82 12.13
C THR A 35 -13.03 -4.54 12.04
N ALA A 36 -12.15 -4.14 11.12
CA ALA A 36 -10.84 -4.76 10.96
C ALA A 36 -9.90 -4.31 12.10
N PRO A 37 -9.51 -5.20 13.02
CA PRO A 37 -8.72 -4.81 14.19
C PRO A 37 -7.31 -4.33 13.82
N MET A 38 -6.82 -4.69 12.62
CA MET A 38 -5.53 -4.21 12.10
C MET A 38 -5.53 -2.70 11.78
N LEU A 39 -6.70 -2.06 11.66
CA LEU A 39 -6.88 -0.62 11.44
C LEU A 39 -7.23 0.15 12.71
N ALA A 40 -7.10 -0.45 13.89
CA ALA A 40 -7.43 0.22 15.15
C ALA A 40 -6.66 1.54 15.30
N GLY A 41 -7.40 2.65 15.44
CA GLY A 41 -6.83 4.00 15.58
C GLY A 41 -6.26 4.60 14.29
N ALA A 42 -6.49 3.98 13.13
CA ALA A 42 -6.12 4.54 11.84
C ALA A 42 -6.92 5.82 11.53
N ASP A 43 -6.26 6.81 10.94
CA ASP A 43 -6.94 7.96 10.33
C ASP A 43 -7.48 7.56 8.94
N PRO A 44 -8.79 7.69 8.68
CA PRO A 44 -9.34 7.46 7.34
C PRO A 44 -8.65 8.27 6.23
N HIS A 45 -8.15 9.47 6.55
CA HIS A 45 -7.42 10.29 5.58
C HIS A 45 -6.10 9.65 5.13
N ASP A 46 -5.38 9.00 6.05
CA ASP A 46 -4.14 8.28 5.74
C ASP A 46 -4.44 7.05 4.86
N ILE A 47 -5.50 6.32 5.19
CA ILE A 47 -5.96 5.14 4.42
C ILE A 47 -6.29 5.56 2.99
N ASP A 48 -7.08 6.62 2.83
CA ASP A 48 -7.51 7.10 1.52
C ASP A 48 -6.34 7.67 0.70
N THR A 49 -5.45 8.44 1.32
CA THR A 49 -4.27 9.02 0.65
C THR A 49 -3.28 7.95 0.20
N LEU A 50 -2.87 7.06 1.11
CA LEU A 50 -1.97 5.96 0.77
C LEU A 50 -2.63 4.99 -0.22
N GLY A 51 -3.92 4.72 -0.05
CA GLY A 51 -4.70 3.87 -0.94
C GLY A 51 -4.82 4.44 -2.35
N ARG A 52 -5.00 5.75 -2.51
CA ARG A 52 -4.97 6.41 -3.84
C ARG A 52 -3.65 6.18 -4.55
N ALA A 53 -2.53 6.33 -3.84
CA ALA A 53 -1.21 6.13 -4.41
C ALA A 53 -0.98 4.66 -4.82
N LEU A 54 -1.37 3.71 -3.95
CA LEU A 54 -1.27 2.28 -4.22
C LEU A 54 -2.13 1.86 -5.42
N ARG A 55 -3.41 2.29 -5.46
CA ARG A 55 -4.33 2.01 -6.59
C ARG A 55 -3.83 2.63 -7.89
N THR A 56 -3.24 3.82 -7.85
CA THR A 56 -2.63 4.45 -9.04
C THR A 56 -1.50 3.61 -9.60
N ALA A 57 -0.59 3.14 -8.74
CA ALA A 57 0.53 2.29 -9.15
C ALA A 57 0.06 0.94 -9.73
N TRP A 58 -0.93 0.31 -9.10
CA TRP A 58 -1.51 -0.95 -9.59
C TRP A 58 -2.22 -0.77 -10.93
N LEU A 59 -3.05 0.27 -11.06
CA LEU A 59 -3.78 0.55 -12.31
C LEU A 59 -2.85 0.90 -13.46
N SER A 60 -1.78 1.67 -13.23
CA SER A 60 -0.81 1.96 -14.29
C SER A 60 -0.07 0.69 -14.72
N PHE A 61 0.35 -0.15 -13.77
CA PHE A 61 0.98 -1.43 -14.09
C PHE A 61 0.06 -2.32 -14.93
N ILE A 62 -1.22 -2.43 -14.57
CA ILE A 62 -2.21 -3.20 -15.34
C ILE A 62 -2.35 -2.64 -16.76
N ARG A 63 -2.33 -1.31 -16.93
CA ARG A 63 -2.54 -0.66 -18.23
C ARG A 63 -1.31 -0.68 -19.14
N THR A 64 -0.11 -0.56 -18.59
CA THR A 64 1.11 -0.28 -19.37
C THR A 64 2.28 -1.21 -19.08
N GLY A 65 2.19 -2.04 -18.04
CA GLY A 65 3.30 -2.86 -17.54
C GLY A 65 4.28 -2.12 -16.62
N THR A 66 4.02 -0.84 -16.30
CA THR A 66 4.89 0.00 -15.45
C THR A 66 4.09 0.67 -14.33
N PRO A 67 4.44 0.45 -13.04
CA PRO A 67 3.83 1.16 -11.93
C PRO A 67 4.28 2.63 -11.96
N SER A 68 3.34 3.54 -11.65
CA SER A 68 3.55 4.98 -11.60
C SER A 68 3.33 5.46 -10.18
N THR A 69 4.31 6.19 -9.68
CA THR A 69 4.37 6.77 -8.34
C THR A 69 5.00 8.16 -8.42
N ASP A 70 4.87 8.96 -7.36
CA ASP A 70 5.47 10.31 -7.32
C ASP A 70 7.00 10.27 -7.21
N THR A 71 7.54 9.17 -6.69
CA THR A 71 8.98 8.89 -6.65
C THR A 71 9.37 7.83 -7.68
N PRO A 72 10.61 7.83 -8.18
CA PRO A 72 11.07 6.77 -9.06
C PRO A 72 10.96 5.39 -8.39
N TRP A 73 10.32 4.44 -9.07
CA TRP A 73 10.33 3.02 -8.72
C TRP A 73 11.16 2.31 -9.80
N PRO A 74 12.44 1.96 -9.54
CA PRO A 74 13.25 1.21 -10.51
C PRO A 74 12.82 -0.26 -10.58
N PRO A 75 12.96 -0.93 -11.74
CA PRO A 75 12.73 -2.36 -11.83
C PRO A 75 13.69 -3.14 -10.91
N PHE A 76 13.15 -4.09 -10.18
CA PHE A 76 13.94 -5.09 -9.47
C PHE A 76 14.68 -5.99 -10.46
N THR A 77 15.97 -6.17 -10.23
CA THR A 77 16.84 -7.17 -10.85
C THR A 77 17.70 -7.85 -9.79
N ALA A 78 18.30 -9.01 -10.10
CA ALA A 78 19.22 -9.67 -9.17
C ALA A 78 20.46 -8.82 -8.83
N ALA A 79 20.93 -7.99 -9.78
CA ALA A 79 22.07 -7.09 -9.58
C ALA A 79 21.70 -5.77 -8.87
N ALA A 80 20.42 -5.37 -8.95
CA ALA A 80 19.89 -4.16 -8.34
C ALA A 80 18.50 -4.46 -7.74
N PRO A 81 18.44 -4.95 -6.48
CA PRO A 81 17.21 -5.43 -5.86
C PRO A 81 16.34 -4.28 -5.34
N ALA A 82 15.87 -3.41 -6.23
CA ALA A 82 15.06 -2.24 -5.87
C ALA A 82 13.70 -2.63 -5.27
N VAL A 83 13.33 -2.00 -4.17
CA VAL A 83 12.04 -2.16 -3.48
C VAL A 83 11.43 -0.77 -3.27
N HIS A 84 10.20 -0.58 -3.74
CA HIS A 84 9.44 0.63 -3.40
C HIS A 84 8.82 0.46 -2.01
N HIS A 85 8.94 1.48 -1.17
CA HIS A 85 8.40 1.42 0.17
C HIS A 85 7.18 2.34 0.29
N TRP A 86 6.07 1.75 0.73
CA TRP A 86 4.88 2.50 1.12
C TRP A 86 4.98 2.83 2.60
N HIS A 87 5.06 4.11 2.91
CA HIS A 87 5.09 4.64 4.27
C HIS A 87 3.78 5.39 4.57
N PRO A 88 3.37 5.48 5.85
CA PRO A 88 2.29 6.38 6.27
C PRO A 88 2.63 7.84 5.94
#